data_AF-V4A0K2-F1
#
_entry.id   AF-V4A0K2-F1
#
_cell.length_a   1.000
_cell.length_b   1.000
_cell.length_c   1.000
_cell.angle_alpha   90.00
_cell.angle_beta   90.00
_cell.angle_gamma   90.00
#
_symmetry.space_group_name_H-M   'P 1'
#
loop_
_entity.id
_entity.type
_entity.pdbx_description
1 polymer ?
#
loop_
_entity_poly.entity_id
_entity_poly.type
_entity_poly.pdbx_seq_one_letter_code
_entity_poly.pdbx_strand_id
1 'polypeptide(L)'
;MRRGGGGGRFGGGGGGRGGGRGGRDDYLDPESEQFRKLFIGGLSYETTEDGLKGHFEQWGEIVDVVVMKDPQTKRSRGFGFVTFKEAAMLDEAQKNRPHTIDGRDVEAKRAMPRAESGRSESQATVKKMFIGGMKDDTTEDQIRDVFSPYGKIESIDIIKDRASQKPKGFAFVLFEDYDTVDKCVCKLKFLWIFTLEALASTIC
;
A
#
# COMPACT_ATOMS: atom_id res chain seq x y z
N MET A 1 -60.45 -11.68 -28.74
CA MET A 1 -59.48 -11.18 -27.75
C MET A 1 -58.05 -11.51 -28.22
N ARG A 2 -57.20 -10.48 -28.40
CA ARG A 2 -55.71 -10.45 -28.37
C ARG A 2 -54.95 -11.26 -29.44
N ARG A 3 -54.41 -10.61 -30.49
CA ARG A 3 -53.02 -10.03 -30.64
C ARG A 3 -51.92 -11.07 -30.38
N GLY A 4 -50.95 -11.39 -31.23
CA GLY A 4 -50.49 -10.82 -32.51
C GLY A 4 -48.95 -10.96 -32.62
N GLY A 5 -48.44 -11.34 -33.80
CA GLY A 5 -47.05 -11.15 -34.30
C GLY A 5 -45.95 -12.05 -33.70
N GLY A 6 -45.06 -12.70 -34.45
CA GLY A 6 -44.65 -12.57 -35.84
C GLY A 6 -43.17 -12.19 -35.95
N GLY A 7 -42.39 -12.99 -36.70
CA GLY A 7 -41.17 -12.52 -37.37
C GLY A 7 -39.85 -13.00 -36.77
N GLY A 8 -39.21 -13.95 -37.45
CA GLY A 8 -37.90 -14.49 -37.09
C GLY A 8 -36.72 -13.62 -37.47
N ARG A 9 -35.52 -14.14 -37.18
CA ARG A 9 -34.30 -13.96 -37.99
C ARG A 9 -33.26 -14.99 -37.57
N PHE A 10 -32.87 -15.81 -38.54
CA PHE A 10 -31.66 -16.61 -38.54
C PHE A 10 -30.44 -15.68 -38.66
N GLY A 11 -29.31 -16.09 -38.06
CA GLY A 11 -28.00 -15.48 -38.27
C GLY A 11 -26.95 -16.16 -37.40
N GLY A 12 -26.23 -17.13 -37.98
CA GLY A 12 -25.09 -17.80 -37.36
C GLY A 12 -23.76 -17.07 -37.57
N GLY A 13 -22.72 -17.62 -36.94
CA GLY A 13 -21.32 -17.21 -36.99
C GLY A 13 -20.86 -16.68 -35.63
N GLY A 14 -19.83 -17.18 -34.95
CA GLY A 14 -18.69 -17.97 -35.37
C GLY A 14 -17.44 -17.34 -34.72
N GLY A 15 -16.65 -18.15 -33.99
CA GLY A 15 -15.39 -17.74 -33.35
C GLY A 15 -15.60 -17.05 -32.00
N GLY A 16 -15.00 -17.44 -30.89
CA GLY A 16 -13.75 -18.14 -30.69
C GLY A 16 -12.91 -17.32 -29.72
N ARG A 17 -12.34 -18.01 -28.73
CA ARG A 17 -11.11 -17.68 -27.99
C ARG A 17 -11.22 -16.81 -26.73
N GLY A 18 -10.64 -17.38 -25.66
CA GLY A 18 -10.03 -16.66 -24.53
C GLY A 18 -11.03 -16.27 -23.45
N GLY A 19 -11.06 -16.86 -22.27
CA GLY A 19 -9.88 -17.03 -21.42
C GLY A 19 -9.50 -15.70 -20.74
N GLY A 20 -10.45 -15.01 -20.11
CA GLY A 20 -10.19 -13.89 -19.21
C GLY A 20 -9.86 -14.40 -17.80
N ARG A 21 -8.75 -15.14 -17.67
CA ARG A 21 -8.03 -15.23 -16.40
C ARG A 21 -7.50 -13.83 -16.12
N GLY A 22 -8.14 -13.04 -15.27
CA GLY A 22 -7.34 -12.12 -14.45
C GLY A 22 -6.59 -13.02 -13.48
N GLY A 23 -5.39 -13.53 -13.76
CA GLY A 23 -4.19 -12.71 -13.91
C GLY A 23 -4.08 -11.94 -12.59
N ARG A 24 -3.59 -12.46 -11.45
CA ARG A 24 -2.43 -13.35 -11.24
C ARG A 24 -1.33 -12.95 -12.19
N ASP A 25 -0.84 -11.71 -12.04
CA ASP A 25 0.53 -11.25 -12.36
C ASP A 25 0.71 -9.71 -12.17
N ASP A 26 -0.21 -9.00 -11.50
CA ASP A 26 -0.07 -7.54 -11.22
C ASP A 26 0.89 -7.21 -10.05
N TYR A 27 1.68 -8.18 -9.61
CA TYR A 27 2.46 -8.12 -8.36
C TYR A 27 3.93 -7.75 -8.54
N LEU A 28 4.39 -7.37 -9.73
CA LEU A 28 5.82 -7.28 -10.03
C LEU A 28 6.29 -5.93 -10.59
N ASP A 29 5.55 -4.86 -10.35
CA ASP A 29 6.02 -3.53 -10.75
C ASP A 29 6.14 -2.59 -9.54
N PRO A 30 7.36 -2.15 -9.16
CA PRO A 30 7.56 -1.06 -8.20
C PRO A 30 6.94 0.27 -8.66
N GLU A 31 6.60 0.41 -9.94
CA GLU A 31 5.78 1.47 -10.53
C GLU A 31 4.29 1.09 -10.61
N SER A 32 3.87 -0.07 -10.11
CA SER A 32 2.44 -0.37 -10.02
C SER A 32 1.74 0.77 -9.28
N GLU A 33 0.56 1.17 -9.77
CA GLU A 33 -0.20 2.29 -9.22
C GLU A 33 -0.38 2.18 -7.69
N GLN A 34 -0.32 0.96 -7.16
CA GLN A 34 -0.42 0.62 -5.76
C GLN A 34 0.70 1.25 -4.91
N PHE A 35 1.95 1.29 -5.38
CA PHE A 35 3.06 1.91 -4.65
C PHE A 35 3.12 3.43 -4.79
N ARG A 36 2.41 3.96 -5.79
CA ARG A 36 2.30 5.40 -6.05
C ARG A 36 1.00 5.99 -5.50
N LYS A 37 0.20 5.18 -4.79
CA LYS A 37 -1.10 5.56 -4.25
C LYS A 37 -1.00 5.97 -2.79
N LEU A 38 -1.54 7.14 -2.49
CA LEU A 38 -1.62 7.76 -1.20
C LEU A 38 -3.08 7.78 -0.76
N PHE A 39 -3.38 7.24 0.42
CA PHE A 39 -4.66 7.37 1.10
C PHE A 39 -4.69 8.69 1.86
N ILE A 40 -5.76 9.45 1.67
CA ILE A 40 -6.01 10.70 2.38
C ILE A 40 -7.28 10.56 3.23
N GLY A 41 -7.13 10.56 4.54
CA GLY A 41 -8.22 10.54 5.51
C GLY A 41 -8.50 11.93 6.10
N GLY A 42 -9.69 12.12 6.68
CA GLY A 42 -10.03 13.36 7.38
C GLY A 42 -10.41 14.53 6.46
N LEU A 43 -10.72 14.25 5.18
CA LEU A 43 -11.15 15.26 4.22
C LEU A 43 -12.45 15.94 4.65
N SER A 44 -12.57 17.24 4.33
CA SER A 44 -13.85 17.93 4.44
C SER A 44 -14.89 17.30 3.51
N TYR A 45 -16.16 17.34 3.89
CA TYR A 45 -17.25 16.83 3.06
C TYR A 45 -17.41 17.59 1.73
N GLU A 46 -16.90 18.81 1.70
CA GLU A 46 -16.91 19.71 0.54
C GLU A 46 -15.70 19.50 -0.37
N THR A 47 -14.66 18.79 0.10
CA THR A 47 -13.45 18.53 -0.68
C THR A 47 -13.79 17.75 -1.94
N THR A 48 -13.43 18.30 -3.10
CA THR A 48 -13.58 17.66 -4.40
C THR A 48 -12.28 16.99 -4.84
N GLU A 49 -12.40 16.17 -5.89
CA GLU A 49 -11.25 15.60 -6.61
C GLU A 49 -10.28 16.69 -7.08
N ASP A 50 -10.80 17.80 -7.64
CA ASP A 50 -9.98 18.94 -8.08
C ASP A 50 -9.26 19.63 -6.93
N GLY A 51 -9.92 19.82 -5.78
CA GLY A 51 -9.30 20.42 -4.59
C GLY A 51 -8.17 19.54 -4.04
N LEU A 52 -8.40 18.22 -4.00
CA LEU A 52 -7.39 17.26 -3.58
C LEU A 52 -6.22 17.23 -4.54
N LYS A 53 -6.49 17.22 -5.85
CA LYS A 53 -5.48 17.25 -6.90
C LYS A 53 -4.63 18.51 -6.82
N GLY A 54 -5.26 19.69 -6.82
CA GLY A 54 -4.55 20.96 -6.76
C GLY A 54 -3.69 21.12 -5.50
N HIS A 55 -4.11 20.55 -4.38
CA HIS A 55 -3.28 20.52 -3.17
C HIS A 55 -2.08 19.58 -3.32
N PHE A 56 -2.26 18.34 -3.77
CA PHE A 56 -1.16 17.38 -3.83
C PHE A 56 -0.23 17.56 -5.04
N GLU A 57 -0.66 18.28 -6.08
CA GLU A 57 0.16 18.58 -7.26
C GLU A 57 1.43 19.39 -6.94
N GLN A 58 1.47 20.07 -5.78
CA GLN A 58 2.66 20.82 -5.35
C GLN A 58 3.88 19.93 -5.05
N TRP A 59 3.68 18.64 -4.77
CA TRP A 59 4.76 17.67 -4.51
C TRP A 59 5.03 16.72 -5.68
N GLY A 60 4.22 16.78 -6.74
CA GLY A 60 4.47 16.02 -7.96
C GLY A 60 3.25 15.86 -8.84
N GLU A 61 3.48 15.32 -10.03
CA GLU A 61 2.43 15.08 -11.02
C GLU A 61 1.48 13.98 -10.54
N ILE A 62 0.17 14.29 -10.51
CA ILE A 62 -0.89 13.35 -10.13
C ILE A 62 -1.46 12.71 -11.38
N VAL A 63 -1.46 11.38 -11.42
CA VAL A 63 -2.04 10.57 -12.49
C VAL A 63 -3.54 10.40 -12.29
N ASP A 64 -3.96 10.13 -11.05
CA ASP A 64 -5.35 9.87 -10.73
C ASP A 64 -5.71 10.38 -9.33
N VAL A 65 -6.96 10.80 -9.15
CA VAL A 65 -7.49 11.24 -7.86
C VAL A 65 -8.92 10.76 -7.72
N VAL A 66 -9.24 10.18 -6.56
CA VAL A 66 -10.57 9.63 -6.30
C VAL A 66 -11.02 10.00 -4.90
N VAL A 67 -12.11 10.76 -4.79
CA VAL A 67 -12.77 11.01 -3.51
C VAL A 67 -13.91 10.01 -3.34
N MET A 68 -13.86 9.23 -2.27
CA MET A 68 -14.86 8.20 -2.03
C MET A 68 -16.15 8.85 -1.54
N LYS A 69 -17.21 8.75 -2.33
CA LYS A 69 -18.54 9.30 -2.05
C LYS A 69 -19.53 8.17 -1.77
N ASP A 70 -20.52 8.45 -0.94
CA ASP A 70 -21.63 7.53 -0.69
C ASP A 70 -22.42 7.30 -2.01
N PRO A 71 -22.72 6.04 -2.39
CA PRO A 71 -23.41 5.76 -3.64
C PRO A 71 -24.82 6.35 -3.73
N GLN A 72 -25.52 6.43 -2.60
CA GLN A 72 -26.90 6.88 -2.50
C GLN A 72 -26.98 8.40 -2.27
N THR A 73 -26.23 8.91 -1.30
CA THR A 73 -26.32 10.33 -0.91
C THR A 73 -25.37 11.23 -1.70
N LYS A 74 -24.43 10.66 -2.46
CA LYS A 74 -23.34 11.35 -3.18
C LYS A 74 -22.46 12.23 -2.30
N ARG A 75 -22.62 12.17 -0.98
CA ARG A 75 -21.82 12.91 0.00
C ARG A 75 -20.44 12.27 0.10
N SER A 76 -19.40 13.08 0.23
CA SER A 76 -18.04 12.58 0.52
C SER A 76 -18.04 11.75 1.80
N ARG A 77 -17.27 10.66 1.83
CA ARG A 77 -17.06 9.84 3.02
C ARG A 77 -15.93 10.37 3.90
N GLY A 78 -15.35 11.52 3.54
CA GLY A 78 -14.24 12.13 4.28
C GLY A 78 -12.90 11.45 4.06
N PHE A 79 -12.77 10.68 2.97
CA PHE A 79 -11.49 10.10 2.56
C PHE A 79 -11.40 9.95 1.04
N GLY A 80 -10.17 9.88 0.54
CA GLY A 80 -9.87 9.74 -0.87
C GLY A 80 -8.52 9.07 -1.11
N PHE A 81 -8.19 8.92 -2.37
CA PHE A 81 -6.92 8.40 -2.82
C PHE A 81 -6.33 9.34 -3.88
N VAL A 82 -5.01 9.49 -3.83
CA VAL A 82 -4.21 10.23 -4.80
C VAL A 82 -3.18 9.26 -5.37
N THR A 83 -3.09 9.13 -6.68
CA THR A 83 -2.07 8.32 -7.36
C THR A 83 -1.08 9.25 -8.03
N PHE A 84 0.15 9.26 -7.54
CA PHE A 84 1.25 10.02 -8.15
C PHE A 84 1.82 9.32 -9.39
N LYS A 85 2.51 10.09 -10.22
CA LYS A 85 3.27 9.56 -11.34
C LYS A 85 4.51 8.79 -10.90
N GLU A 86 5.14 9.20 -9.81
CA GLU A 86 6.34 8.54 -9.30
C GLU A 86 6.24 8.32 -7.79
N ALA A 87 6.83 7.22 -7.31
CA ALA A 87 6.85 6.93 -5.88
C ALA A 87 7.66 7.97 -5.08
N ALA A 88 8.64 8.63 -5.73
CA ALA A 88 9.41 9.72 -5.13
C ALA A 88 8.53 10.93 -4.78
N MET A 89 7.54 11.25 -5.60
CA MET A 89 6.59 12.36 -5.35
C MET A 89 5.73 12.09 -4.11
N LEU A 90 5.33 10.83 -3.94
CA LEU A 90 4.63 10.38 -2.74
C LEU A 90 5.52 10.50 -1.50
N ASP A 91 6.82 10.18 -1.62
CA ASP A 91 7.79 10.36 -0.53
C ASP A 91 7.93 11.84 -0.13
N GLU A 92 7.95 12.76 -1.10
CA GLU A 92 7.98 14.20 -0.85
C GLU A 92 6.69 14.69 -0.17
N ALA A 93 5.52 14.23 -0.63
CA ALA A 93 4.26 14.54 0.03
C ALA A 93 4.25 14.05 1.49
N GLN A 94 4.79 12.87 1.78
CA GLN A 94 4.87 12.35 3.16
C GLN A 94 5.87 13.13 4.04
N LYS A 95 6.95 13.67 3.47
CA LYS A 95 7.89 14.53 4.21
C LYS A 95 7.26 15.85 4.62
N ASN A 96 6.31 16.38 3.85
CA ASN A 96 5.68 17.68 4.07
C ASN A 96 4.40 17.61 4.91
N ARG A 97 4.22 16.57 5.72
CA ARG A 97 3.14 16.50 6.71
C ARG A 97 3.39 17.48 7.88
N PRO A 98 2.35 17.98 8.57
CA PRO A 98 0.92 17.72 8.33
C PRO A 98 0.37 18.49 7.12
N HIS A 99 -0.64 17.92 6.49
CA HIS A 99 -1.34 18.53 5.35
C HIS A 99 -2.65 19.16 5.83
N THR A 100 -2.96 20.35 5.35
CA THR A 100 -4.21 21.04 5.67
C THR A 100 -4.93 21.39 4.37
N ILE A 101 -6.15 20.85 4.19
CA ILE A 101 -6.99 21.04 3.00
C ILE A 101 -8.33 21.60 3.44
N ASP A 102 -8.77 22.69 2.81
CA ASP A 102 -10.01 23.40 3.15
C ASP A 102 -10.11 23.77 4.65
N GLY A 103 -8.97 24.12 5.26
CA GLY A 103 -8.89 24.46 6.69
C GLY A 103 -9.01 23.27 7.64
N ARG A 104 -8.92 22.03 7.13
CA ARG A 104 -8.97 20.80 7.92
C ARG A 104 -7.68 20.02 7.77
N ASP A 105 -7.16 19.53 8.89
CA ASP A 105 -5.98 18.67 8.88
C ASP A 105 -6.35 17.29 8.35
N VAL A 106 -5.57 16.82 7.38
CA VAL A 106 -5.79 15.56 6.68
C VAL A 106 -4.69 14.57 7.01
N GLU A 107 -5.05 13.30 7.04
CA GLU A 107 -4.14 12.20 7.32
C GLU A 107 -3.67 11.57 6.00
N ALA A 108 -2.41 11.77 5.63
CA ALA A 108 -1.80 11.15 4.46
C ALA A 108 -1.04 9.87 4.83
N LYS A 109 -1.40 8.74 4.21
CA LYS A 109 -0.80 7.41 4.43
C LYS A 109 -0.56 6.71 3.11
N ARG A 110 0.44 5.84 3.04
CA ARG A 110 0.62 4.99 1.84
C ARG A 110 -0.55 4.03 1.72
N ALA A 111 -1.13 3.91 0.54
CA ALA A 111 -2.20 2.96 0.31
C ALA A 111 -1.60 1.55 0.21
N MET A 112 -2.00 0.65 1.10
CA MET A 112 -1.65 -0.76 1.01
C MET A 112 -2.65 -1.50 0.10
N PRO A 113 -2.19 -2.45 -0.73
CA PRO A 113 -3.09 -3.22 -1.57
C PRO A 113 -4.05 -4.04 -0.72
N ARG A 114 -5.32 -4.05 -1.14
CA ARG A 114 -6.43 -4.72 -0.45
C ARG A 114 -6.40 -6.24 -0.58
N ALA A 115 -5.40 -6.81 -1.24
CA ALA A 115 -5.36 -8.23 -1.48
C ALA A 115 -5.14 -9.00 -0.15
N GLU A 116 -6.17 -9.76 0.22
CA GLU A 116 -6.20 -10.79 1.26
C GLU A 116 -6.32 -10.41 2.74
N SER A 117 -6.62 -9.17 3.10
CA SER A 117 -7.02 -8.86 4.48
C SER A 117 -8.50 -8.45 4.53
N GLY A 118 -9.37 -9.45 4.64
CA GLY A 118 -10.76 -9.28 5.10
C GLY A 118 -10.88 -8.83 6.57
N ARG A 119 -9.77 -8.41 7.20
CA ARG A 119 -9.77 -7.77 8.52
C ARG A 119 -9.51 -6.28 8.35
N SER A 120 -10.48 -5.51 8.82
CA SER A 120 -10.44 -4.05 9.00
C SER A 120 -9.44 -3.61 10.08
N GLU A 121 -8.44 -4.42 10.42
CA GLU A 121 -7.58 -4.16 11.58
C GLU A 121 -6.21 -3.66 11.13
N SER A 122 -6.08 -2.35 11.29
CA SER A 122 -4.85 -1.64 11.63
C SER A 122 -3.94 -1.28 10.46
N GLN A 123 -4.41 -0.34 9.62
CA GLN A 123 -3.54 0.74 9.11
C GLN A 123 -3.13 1.68 10.27
N ALA A 124 -2.65 1.10 11.37
CA ALA A 124 -2.09 1.85 12.47
C ALA A 124 -0.77 2.43 11.96
N THR A 125 -0.57 3.74 12.15
CA THR A 125 0.72 4.41 11.98
C THR A 125 1.71 3.82 12.99
N VAL A 126 2.24 2.64 12.69
CA VAL A 126 3.16 1.96 13.59
C VAL A 126 4.56 2.45 13.30
N LYS A 127 5.20 2.98 14.34
CA LYS A 127 6.63 3.24 14.35
C LYS A 127 7.45 1.97 14.51
N LYS A 128 6.81 0.88 14.97
CA LYS A 128 7.45 -0.39 15.31
C LYS A 128 7.23 -1.42 14.20
N MET A 129 8.32 -1.88 13.59
CA MET A 129 8.37 -2.97 12.62
C MET A 129 8.77 -4.28 13.32
N PHE A 130 8.13 -5.39 12.93
CA PHE A 130 8.54 -6.74 13.33
C PHE A 130 9.38 -7.37 12.21
N ILE A 131 10.47 -8.01 12.60
CA ILE A 131 11.42 -8.69 11.73
C ILE A 131 11.55 -10.13 12.22
N GLY A 132 11.06 -11.12 11.48
CA GLY A 132 11.17 -12.56 11.80
C GLY A 132 12.11 -13.35 10.88
N GLY A 133 12.41 -14.61 11.16
CA GLY A 133 13.24 -15.44 10.26
C GLY A 133 14.68 -14.95 10.07
N MET A 134 15.19 -14.12 10.97
CA MET A 134 16.60 -13.73 10.96
C MET A 134 17.46 -14.89 11.48
N LYS A 135 18.68 -15.02 10.94
CA LYS A 135 19.65 -15.99 11.45
C LYS A 135 20.12 -15.61 12.85
N ASP A 136 20.60 -16.60 13.59
CA ASP A 136 21.03 -16.45 14.98
C ASP A 136 22.34 -15.66 15.18
N ASP A 137 23.05 -15.37 14.09
CA ASP A 137 24.23 -14.49 14.03
C ASP A 137 23.89 -13.04 13.63
N THR A 138 22.61 -12.73 13.38
CA THR A 138 22.20 -11.37 13.00
C THR A 138 22.36 -10.42 14.17
N THR A 139 23.20 -9.40 14.01
CA THR A 139 23.44 -8.37 15.04
C THR A 139 22.56 -7.14 14.83
N GLU A 140 22.46 -6.30 15.86
CA GLU A 140 21.77 -5.01 15.78
C GLU A 140 22.37 -4.12 14.69
N ASP A 141 23.70 -4.11 14.55
CA ASP A 141 24.40 -3.31 13.53
C ASP A 141 23.99 -3.72 12.11
N GLN A 142 23.83 -5.02 11.84
CA GLN A 142 23.38 -5.50 10.53
C GLN A 142 21.96 -5.02 10.22
N ILE A 143 21.06 -5.10 11.20
CA ILE A 143 19.70 -4.58 11.06
C ILE A 143 19.78 -3.07 10.81
N ARG A 144 20.57 -2.35 11.59
CA ARG A 144 20.73 -0.91 11.43
C ARG A 144 21.25 -0.53 10.05
N ASP A 145 22.25 -1.22 9.53
CA ASP A 145 22.80 -0.96 8.20
C ASP A 145 21.75 -1.21 7.10
N VAL A 146 20.98 -2.29 7.20
CA VAL A 146 19.91 -2.61 6.23
C VAL A 146 18.78 -1.59 6.26
N PHE A 147 18.37 -1.12 7.45
CA PHE A 147 17.20 -0.26 7.61
C PHE A 147 17.52 1.25 7.63
N SER A 148 18.77 1.64 7.89
CA SER A 148 19.24 3.03 7.87
C SER A 148 18.97 3.81 6.58
N PRO A 149 19.06 3.24 5.35
CA PRO A 149 18.75 3.99 4.15
C PRO A 149 17.25 4.29 3.99
N TYR A 150 16.37 3.57 4.68
CA TYR A 150 14.93 3.75 4.59
C TYR A 150 14.42 4.82 5.56
N GLY A 151 15.05 4.94 6.72
CA GLY A 151 14.75 5.99 7.69
C GLY A 151 15.51 5.83 9.00
N LYS A 152 15.35 6.83 9.88
CA LYS A 152 16.09 6.88 11.15
C LYS A 152 15.48 5.92 12.17
N ILE A 153 16.32 5.03 12.67
CA ILE A 153 15.98 4.03 13.68
C ILE A 153 16.12 4.66 15.06
N GLU A 154 15.08 4.53 15.87
CA GLU A 154 15.02 4.96 17.27
C GLU A 154 15.56 3.86 18.20
N SER A 155 15.12 2.61 18.03
CA SER A 155 15.61 1.46 18.80
C SER A 155 15.47 0.13 18.07
N ILE A 156 16.31 -0.85 18.43
CA ILE A 156 16.25 -2.23 17.92
C ILE A 156 16.20 -3.19 19.10
N ASP A 157 15.13 -3.97 19.19
CA ASP A 157 14.90 -4.96 20.24
C ASP A 157 15.01 -6.38 19.66
N ILE A 158 16.18 -7.02 19.77
CA ILE A 158 16.36 -8.43 19.38
C ILE A 158 15.88 -9.34 20.51
N ILE A 159 14.81 -10.11 20.26
CA ILE A 159 14.24 -10.98 21.29
C ILE A 159 15.00 -12.31 21.33
N LYS A 160 15.72 -12.50 22.44
CA LYS A 160 16.45 -13.74 22.73
C LYS A 160 15.64 -14.63 23.66
N ASP A 161 15.77 -15.93 23.47
CA ASP A 161 15.14 -16.91 24.34
C ASP A 161 15.79 -16.86 25.73
N ARG A 162 14.96 -16.68 26.76
CA ARG A 162 15.44 -16.43 28.12
C ARG A 162 16.09 -17.67 28.77
N ALA A 163 15.81 -18.87 28.25
CA ALA A 163 16.38 -20.11 28.77
C ALA A 163 17.71 -20.49 28.10
N SER A 164 17.86 -20.18 26.80
CA SER A 164 19.02 -20.59 26.00
C SER A 164 19.95 -19.45 25.59
N GLN A 165 19.60 -18.18 25.85
CA GLN A 165 20.24 -16.98 25.28
C GLN A 165 20.33 -16.97 23.75
N LYS A 166 19.74 -17.96 23.06
CA LYS A 166 19.70 -18.05 21.61
C LYS A 166 18.66 -17.07 21.08
N PRO A 167 18.98 -16.23 20.08
CA PRO A 167 17.99 -15.37 19.46
C PRO A 167 16.85 -16.22 18.92
N LYS A 168 15.60 -15.82 19.20
CA LYS A 168 14.41 -16.53 18.71
C LYS A 168 14.19 -16.37 17.20
N GLY A 169 15.15 -15.77 16.49
CA GLY A 169 15.07 -15.44 15.08
C GLY A 169 14.16 -14.26 14.77
N PHE A 170 13.87 -13.39 15.76
CA PHE A 170 13.08 -12.19 15.52
C PHE A 170 13.54 -10.98 16.35
N ALA A 171 13.26 -9.80 15.81
CA ALA A 171 13.50 -8.51 16.42
C ALA A 171 12.37 -7.54 16.12
N PHE A 172 12.32 -6.48 16.91
CA PHE A 172 11.52 -5.32 16.62
C PHE A 172 12.40 -4.11 16.37
N VAL A 173 12.02 -3.30 15.38
CA VAL A 173 12.73 -2.05 15.06
C VAL A 173 11.74 -0.91 15.21
N LEU A 174 12.06 0.03 16.09
CA LEU A 174 11.32 1.27 16.26
C LEU A 174 11.98 2.34 15.40
N PHE A 175 11.21 3.00 14.55
CA PHE A 175 11.64 4.12 13.71
C PHE A 175 11.09 5.44 14.26
N GLU A 176 11.78 6.54 14.00
CA GLU A 176 11.28 7.86 14.38
C GLU A 176 9.98 8.22 13.64
N ASP A 177 9.87 7.80 12.38
CA ASP A 177 8.76 8.09 11.48
C ASP A 177 8.05 6.80 10.99
N TYR A 178 6.72 6.81 11.03
CA TYR A 178 5.89 5.68 10.60
C TYR A 178 5.89 5.47 9.07
N ASP A 179 6.15 6.50 8.27
CA ASP A 179 6.31 6.37 6.81
C ASP A 179 7.51 5.49 6.47
N THR A 180 8.54 5.47 7.33
CA THR A 180 9.66 4.52 7.17
C THR A 180 9.15 3.09 7.24
N VAL A 181 8.26 2.80 8.19
CA VAL A 181 7.67 1.47 8.33
C VAL A 181 6.81 1.14 7.12
N ASP A 182 5.96 2.07 6.66
CA ASP A 182 5.13 1.85 5.48
C ASP A 182 5.95 1.68 4.19
N LYS A 183 7.03 2.47 4.01
CA LYS A 183 8.02 2.31 2.92
C LYS A 183 8.67 0.94 2.96
N CYS A 184 9.15 0.54 4.13
CA CYS A 184 9.77 -0.75 4.35
C CYS A 184 8.77 -1.88 4.14
N VAL A 185 7.52 -1.77 4.59
CA VAL A 185 6.49 -2.77 4.32
C VAL A 185 6.17 -2.82 2.82
N CYS A 186 6.04 -1.69 2.14
CA CYS A 186 5.78 -1.69 0.70
C CYS A 186 6.95 -2.30 -0.09
N LYS A 187 8.21 -1.92 0.22
CA LYS A 187 9.40 -2.38 -0.52
C LYS A 187 9.89 -3.77 -0.09
N LEU A 188 9.86 -4.07 1.22
CA LEU A 188 10.42 -5.29 1.80
C LEU A 188 9.41 -6.42 1.96
N LYS A 189 8.10 -6.17 1.98
CA LYS A 189 7.11 -7.26 1.93
C LYS A 189 7.27 -8.09 0.65
N PHE A 190 7.73 -7.46 -0.43
CA PHE A 190 8.16 -8.14 -1.65
C PHE A 190 9.53 -8.79 -1.52
N LEU A 191 10.51 -8.11 -0.91
CA LEU A 191 11.83 -8.69 -0.71
C LEU A 191 11.78 -9.94 0.18
N TRP A 192 10.87 -10.02 1.16
CA TRP A 192 10.70 -11.16 2.06
C TRP A 192 9.97 -12.33 1.41
N ILE A 193 9.00 -12.08 0.52
CA ILE A 193 8.41 -13.13 -0.32
C ILE A 193 9.49 -13.72 -1.24
N PHE A 194 10.29 -12.86 -1.87
CA PHE A 194 11.37 -13.31 -2.76
C PHE A 194 12.58 -13.89 -2.03
N THR A 195 12.92 -13.48 -0.81
CA THR A 195 13.98 -14.16 -0.02
C THR A 195 13.48 -15.44 0.61
N LEU A 196 12.19 -15.58 0.95
CA LEU A 196 11.60 -16.88 1.29
C LEU A 196 11.66 -17.85 0.10
N GLU A 197 11.38 -17.40 -1.12
CA GLU A 197 11.52 -18.25 -2.32
C GLU A 197 12.98 -18.46 -2.76
N ALA A 198 13.85 -17.44 -2.69
CA ALA A 198 15.25 -17.56 -3.09
C ALA A 198 16.10 -18.36 -2.09
N LEU A 199 15.79 -18.29 -0.78
CA LEU A 199 16.40 -19.20 0.21
C LEU A 199 15.80 -20.59 0.14
N ALA A 200 14.51 -20.74 -0.25
CA ALA A 200 13.95 -22.07 -0.54
C ALA A 200 14.57 -22.71 -1.79
N SER A 201 15.01 -21.92 -2.78
CA SER A 201 15.63 -22.44 -4.01
C SER A 201 17.14 -22.74 -3.88
N THR A 202 17.81 -22.26 -2.84
CA THR A 202 19.25 -22.54 -2.61
C THR A 202 19.48 -23.77 -1.69
N ILE A 203 18.41 -24.46 -1.26
CA ILE A 203 18.48 -25.68 -0.43
C ILE A 203 17.94 -26.92 -1.19
N CYS A 204 18.05 -26.95 -2.51
CA CYS A 204 17.93 -28.21 -3.27
C CYS A 204 19.23 -28.51 -4.02
#